data_AF-A0A0E9MC96-F1
#
_entry.id   AF-A0A0E9MC96-F1
#
_cell.length_a   1.000
_cell.length_b   1.000
_cell.length_c   1.000
_cell.angle_alpha   90.00
_cell.angle_beta   90.00
_cell.angle_gamma   90.00
#
_symmetry.space_group_name_H-M   'P 1'
#
loop_
_entity.id
_entity.type
_entity.pdbx_description
1 polymer ?
#
loop_
_entity_poly.entity_id
_entity_poly.type
_entity_poly.pdbx_seq_one_letter_code
_entity_poly.pdbx_strand_id
1 'polypeptide(L)'
;MYFDKIQQFQTGVALEITSADLRALIADAMAGNSILELEQIRRPEDLHAYLSVKVHEGAEGLIKRRRPWAGKIKADLAAGKPVTYGSFSNLFWRNLDEQDPDGDEWYRLVANERFDAELTGLLNKVRAAQRILRQSTDSLARMNWASFSSSAFPADVPAF
;
A
#
# COMPACT_ATOMS: atom_id res chain seq x y z
N MET A 1 3.80 -11.20 -10.94
CA MET A 1 2.85 -10.12 -10.69
C MET A 1 1.59 -10.72 -10.10
N TYR A 2 1.50 -10.65 -8.78
CA TYR A 2 0.36 -10.95 -7.92
C TYR A 2 -0.47 -9.69 -7.69
N PHE A 3 0.19 -8.53 -7.52
CA PHE A 3 -0.49 -7.24 -7.48
C PHE A 3 -0.91 -6.80 -8.88
N ASP A 4 -2.04 -6.09 -8.93
CA ASP A 4 -2.67 -5.52 -10.13
C ASP A 4 -2.90 -6.57 -11.23
N LYS A 5 -3.15 -7.81 -10.80
CA LYS A 5 -3.49 -8.94 -11.67
C LYS A 5 -4.72 -9.64 -11.13
N ILE A 6 -5.61 -10.02 -12.04
CA ILE A 6 -6.79 -10.83 -11.71
C ILE A 6 -6.34 -12.26 -11.37
N GLN A 7 -6.71 -12.68 -10.16
CA GLN A 7 -6.61 -14.03 -9.64
C GLN A 7 -8.00 -14.65 -9.68
N GLN A 8 -8.08 -15.91 -10.10
CA GLN A 8 -9.34 -16.62 -10.21
C GLN A 8 -9.36 -17.80 -9.23
N PHE A 9 -10.38 -17.84 -8.39
CA PHE A 9 -10.64 -18.91 -7.46
C PHE A 9 -11.49 -19.99 -8.12
N GLN A 10 -11.39 -21.22 -7.64
CA GLN A 10 -12.14 -22.37 -8.13
C GLN A 10 -13.66 -22.19 -7.97
N THR A 11 -14.08 -21.35 -7.04
CA THR A 11 -15.49 -21.02 -6.81
C THR A 11 -16.08 -20.03 -7.82
N GLY A 12 -15.28 -19.57 -8.79
CA GLY A 12 -15.66 -18.57 -9.79
C GLY A 12 -15.51 -17.12 -9.32
N VAL A 13 -14.85 -16.88 -8.19
CA VAL A 13 -14.50 -15.51 -7.76
C VAL A 13 -13.26 -15.06 -8.54
N ALA A 14 -13.38 -13.95 -9.26
CA ALA A 14 -12.23 -13.29 -9.90
C ALA A 14 -11.94 -11.99 -9.14
N LEU A 15 -10.74 -11.86 -8.60
CA LEU A 15 -10.36 -10.71 -7.78
C LEU A 15 -8.97 -10.19 -8.13
N GLU A 16 -8.69 -8.95 -7.75
CA GLU A 16 -7.42 -8.28 -7.95
C GLU A 16 -7.01 -7.60 -6.65
N ILE A 17 -5.77 -7.84 -6.22
CA ILE A 17 -5.16 -7.06 -5.13
C ILE A 17 -4.40 -5.90 -5.76
N THR A 18 -4.85 -4.68 -5.52
CA THR A 18 -4.35 -3.47 -6.15
C THR A 18 -3.44 -2.67 -5.22
N SER A 19 -2.38 -2.11 -5.79
CA SER A 19 -1.42 -1.21 -5.13
C SER A 19 -1.64 0.27 -5.48
N ALA A 20 -2.81 0.61 -6.04
CA ALA A 20 -3.10 1.95 -6.54
C ALA A 20 -2.99 3.03 -5.46
N ASP A 21 -3.52 2.78 -4.27
CA ASP A 21 -3.50 3.73 -3.15
C ASP A 21 -2.06 4.01 -2.69
N LEU A 22 -1.21 2.97 -2.63
CA LEU A 22 0.21 3.13 -2.35
C LEU A 22 0.94 3.96 -3.42
N ARG A 23 0.60 3.76 -4.70
CA ARG A 23 1.19 4.56 -5.80
C ARG A 23 0.76 6.01 -5.73
N ALA A 24 -0.50 6.27 -5.42
CA ALA A 24 -1.02 7.61 -5.20
C ALA A 24 -0.31 8.28 -4.03
N LEU A 25 -0.15 7.59 -2.89
CA LEU A 25 0.59 8.10 -1.74
C LEU A 25 2.05 8.45 -2.09
N ILE A 26 2.75 7.61 -2.85
CA ILE A 26 4.11 7.91 -3.31
C ILE A 26 4.10 9.14 -4.21
N ALA A 27 3.17 9.24 -5.16
CA ALA A 27 3.08 10.40 -6.06
C ALA A 27 2.80 11.70 -5.29
N ASP A 28 1.88 11.66 -4.33
CA ASP A 28 1.55 12.80 -3.47
C ASP A 28 2.74 13.22 -2.60
N ALA A 29 3.45 12.26 -2.00
CA ALA A 29 4.70 12.48 -1.28
C ALA A 29 5.77 13.14 -2.14
N MET A 30 5.93 12.68 -3.38
CA MET A 30 6.87 13.27 -4.33
C MET A 30 6.46 14.68 -4.78
N ALA A 31 5.17 15.00 -4.75
CA ALA A 31 4.65 16.36 -4.96
C ALA A 31 4.76 17.26 -3.72
N GLY A 32 5.27 16.75 -2.59
CA GLY A 32 5.44 17.47 -1.33
C GLY A 32 4.28 17.35 -0.35
N ASN A 33 3.24 16.56 -0.66
CA ASN A 33 2.07 16.33 0.19
C ASN A 33 2.22 14.99 0.94
N SER A 34 1.64 14.82 2.14
CA SER A 34 1.60 13.49 2.81
C SER A 34 2.94 12.79 3.08
N ILE A 35 4.04 13.56 3.18
CA ILE A 35 5.40 13.03 3.45
C ILE A 35 5.43 12.20 4.73
N LEU A 36 4.78 12.68 5.80
CA LEU A 36 4.73 12.01 7.10
C LEU A 36 4.07 10.63 7.05
N GLU A 37 3.05 10.47 6.21
CA GLU A 37 2.34 9.20 6.06
C GLU A 37 3.24 8.18 5.35
N LEU A 38 3.94 8.60 4.28
CA LEU A 38 4.90 7.74 3.60
C LEU A 38 6.06 7.31 4.53
N GLU A 39 6.52 8.17 5.45
CA GLU A 39 7.59 7.85 6.41
C GLU A 39 7.19 6.84 7.50
N GLN A 40 5.90 6.67 7.76
CA GLN A 40 5.41 5.69 8.73
C GLN A 40 5.52 4.25 8.21
N ILE A 41 5.59 4.06 6.90
CA ILE A 41 5.75 2.75 6.27
C ILE A 41 7.21 2.26 6.42
N ARG A 42 7.42 1.22 7.24
CA ARG A 42 8.77 0.71 7.57
C ARG A 42 8.93 -0.78 7.27
N ARG A 43 7.86 -1.54 7.35
CA ARG A 43 7.83 -3.01 7.24
C ARG A 43 6.80 -3.45 6.18
N PRO A 44 6.92 -4.68 5.64
CA PRO A 44 5.97 -5.18 4.64
C PRO A 44 4.51 -5.13 5.12
N GLU A 45 4.26 -5.39 6.41
CA GLU A 45 2.92 -5.43 6.98
C GLU A 45 2.24 -4.05 7.00
N ASP A 46 3.03 -2.97 7.08
CA ASP A 46 2.51 -1.60 7.02
C ASP A 46 1.87 -1.31 5.64
N LEU A 47 2.30 -2.02 4.59
CA LEU A 47 1.73 -1.88 3.24
C LEU A 47 0.29 -2.38 3.16
N HIS A 48 -0.14 -3.29 4.04
CA HIS A 48 -1.50 -3.85 4.00
C HIS A 48 -2.58 -2.78 4.15
N ALA A 49 -2.29 -1.66 4.81
CA ALA A 49 -3.21 -0.53 4.94
C ALA A 49 -3.42 0.22 3.60
N TYR A 50 -2.50 0.07 2.65
CA TYR A 50 -2.47 0.75 1.34
C TYR A 50 -2.77 -0.20 0.18
N LEU A 51 -3.23 -1.41 0.51
CA LEU A 51 -3.70 -2.40 -0.46
C LEU A 51 -5.22 -2.44 -0.44
N SER A 52 -5.78 -2.56 -1.62
CA SER A 52 -7.22 -2.73 -1.82
C SER A 52 -7.48 -4.01 -2.63
N VAL A 53 -8.64 -4.62 -2.46
CA VAL A 53 -9.08 -5.81 -3.20
C VAL A 53 -10.31 -5.44 -3.98
N LYS A 54 -10.29 -5.69 -5.29
CA LYS A 54 -11.44 -5.52 -6.17
C LYS A 54 -11.91 -6.88 -6.65
N VAL A 55 -13.17 -7.21 -6.40
CA VAL A 55 -13.81 -8.41 -6.94
C VAL A 55 -14.49 -8.04 -8.25
N HIS A 56 -14.02 -8.63 -9.35
CA HIS A 56 -14.54 -8.40 -10.70
C HIS A 56 -15.67 -9.37 -11.03
N GLU A 57 -15.59 -10.61 -10.56
CA GLU A 57 -16.62 -11.64 -10.79
C GLU A 57 -16.85 -12.48 -9.53
N GLY A 58 -18.04 -13.08 -9.41
CA GLY A 58 -18.37 -14.01 -8.32
C GLY A 58 -18.67 -13.35 -6.97
N ALA A 59 -18.80 -12.01 -6.90
CA ALA A 59 -19.06 -11.27 -5.67
C ALA A 59 -20.34 -11.73 -4.94
N GLU A 60 -21.43 -12.01 -5.65
CA GLU A 60 -22.67 -12.48 -5.04
C GLU A 60 -22.51 -13.85 -4.37
N GLY A 61 -21.81 -14.77 -5.03
CA GLY A 61 -21.49 -16.10 -4.49
C GLY A 61 -20.62 -15.99 -3.25
N LEU A 62 -19.58 -15.15 -3.30
CA LEU A 62 -18.72 -14.85 -2.16
C LEU A 62 -19.52 -14.27 -0.99
N ILE A 63 -20.34 -13.24 -1.23
CA ILE A 63 -21.19 -12.62 -0.19
C ILE A 63 -22.16 -13.64 0.42
N LYS A 64 -22.75 -14.52 -0.40
CA LYS A 64 -23.69 -15.55 0.08
C LYS A 64 -22.99 -16.55 1.00
N ARG A 65 -21.81 -17.03 0.62
CA ARG A 65 -20.99 -17.95 1.44
C ARG A 65 -20.46 -17.27 2.70
N ARG A 66 -20.11 -15.97 2.61
CA ARG A 66 -19.51 -15.18 3.69
C ARG A 66 -20.47 -14.26 4.43
N ARG A 67 -21.77 -14.51 4.33
CA ARG A 67 -22.82 -13.60 4.83
C ARG A 67 -22.58 -13.11 6.27
N PRO A 68 -22.14 -13.94 7.25
CA PRO A 68 -21.88 -13.46 8.61
C PRO A 68 -20.74 -12.43 8.72
N TRP A 69 -19.76 -12.48 7.82
CA TRP A 69 -18.54 -11.67 7.86
C TRP A 69 -18.52 -10.54 6.83
N ALA A 70 -19.35 -10.64 5.78
CA ALA A 70 -19.41 -9.64 4.71
C ALA A 70 -20.05 -8.30 5.14
N GLY A 71 -20.63 -8.20 6.34
CA GLY A 71 -21.50 -7.09 6.75
C GLY A 71 -20.99 -5.68 6.40
N LYS A 72 -19.73 -5.36 6.70
CA LYS A 72 -19.17 -4.01 6.48
C LYS A 72 -18.83 -3.70 5.03
N ILE A 73 -18.47 -4.70 4.24
CA ILE A 73 -18.00 -4.53 2.86
C ILE A 73 -18.96 -5.05 1.80
N LYS A 74 -20.11 -5.59 2.21
CA LYS A 74 -21.11 -6.22 1.34
C LYS A 74 -21.57 -5.29 0.22
N ALA A 75 -21.89 -4.04 0.57
CA ALA A 75 -22.41 -3.08 -0.40
C ALA A 75 -21.35 -2.74 -1.46
N ASP A 76 -20.09 -2.57 -1.03
CA ASP A 76 -18.98 -2.27 -1.91
C ASP A 76 -18.63 -3.47 -2.81
N LEU A 77 -18.60 -4.67 -2.26
CA LEU A 77 -18.42 -5.91 -3.03
C LEU A 77 -19.53 -6.10 -4.07
N ALA A 78 -20.79 -5.88 -3.71
CA ALA A 78 -21.92 -6.00 -4.63
C ALA A 78 -21.88 -4.92 -5.74
N ALA A 79 -21.30 -3.76 -5.44
CA ALA A 79 -21.11 -2.67 -6.41
C ALA A 79 -19.81 -2.78 -7.23
N GLY A 80 -19.00 -3.85 -7.05
CA GLY A 80 -17.72 -4.01 -7.72
C GLY A 80 -16.68 -2.94 -7.33
N LYS A 81 -16.86 -2.30 -6.17
CA LYS A 81 -15.93 -1.29 -5.65
C LYS A 81 -14.75 -1.98 -4.96
N PRO A 82 -13.54 -1.38 -5.03
CA PRO A 82 -12.43 -1.83 -4.21
C PRO A 82 -12.78 -1.72 -2.72
N VAL A 83 -12.37 -2.73 -1.95
CA VAL A 83 -12.46 -2.77 -0.49
C VAL A 83 -11.07 -2.90 0.10
N THR A 84 -10.86 -2.46 1.35
CA THR A 84 -9.51 -2.54 1.93
C THR A 84 -9.06 -3.98 2.09
N TYR A 85 -7.76 -4.24 1.86
CA TYR A 85 -7.17 -5.58 1.99
C TYR A 85 -7.45 -6.22 3.35
N GLY A 86 -7.35 -5.45 4.44
CA GLY A 86 -7.68 -5.94 5.77
C GLY A 86 -9.15 -6.33 5.93
N SER A 87 -10.08 -5.52 5.41
CA SER A 87 -11.51 -5.85 5.49
C SER A 87 -11.87 -7.08 4.65
N PHE A 88 -11.23 -7.23 3.47
CA PHE A 88 -11.41 -8.41 2.64
C PHE A 88 -10.83 -9.67 3.30
N SER A 89 -9.60 -9.58 3.85
CA SER A 89 -8.95 -10.68 4.58
C SER A 89 -9.80 -11.16 5.76
N ASN A 90 -10.50 -10.24 6.43
CA ASN A 90 -11.39 -10.56 7.54
C ASN A 90 -12.60 -11.43 7.16
N LEU A 91 -12.94 -11.55 5.87
CA LEU A 91 -13.96 -12.53 5.41
C LEU A 91 -13.56 -13.97 5.75
N PHE A 92 -12.26 -14.21 5.93
CA PHE A 92 -11.65 -15.54 6.08
C PHE A 92 -11.09 -15.78 7.48
N TRP A 93 -11.23 -14.83 8.41
CA TRP A 93 -10.45 -14.80 9.67
C TRP A 93 -10.85 -15.85 10.74
N ARG A 94 -11.91 -16.65 10.59
CA ARG A 94 -12.35 -17.57 11.67
C ARG A 94 -12.97 -18.90 11.26
N ASN A 95 -13.09 -19.20 9.98
CA ASN A 95 -13.63 -20.48 9.52
C ASN A 95 -12.53 -21.26 8.79
N LEU A 96 -11.74 -21.98 9.58
CA LEU A 96 -10.99 -23.17 9.14
C LEU A 96 -11.94 -24.39 9.14
N ASP A 97 -13.16 -24.22 8.65
CA ASP A 97 -13.99 -25.37 8.35
C ASP A 97 -13.35 -26.02 7.12
N GLU A 98 -13.05 -27.32 7.15
CA GLU A 98 -12.40 -28.09 6.06
C GLU A 98 -13.07 -27.97 4.67
N GLN A 99 -14.20 -27.27 4.58
CA GLN A 99 -15.01 -27.10 3.37
C GLN A 99 -15.03 -25.66 2.86
N ASP A 100 -14.02 -24.86 3.20
CA ASP A 100 -13.95 -23.47 2.79
C ASP A 100 -12.94 -23.21 1.63
N PRO A 101 -13.33 -23.49 0.37
CA PRO A 101 -12.42 -23.39 -0.76
C PRO A 101 -11.90 -21.96 -0.98
N ASP A 102 -12.71 -20.92 -0.74
CA ASP A 102 -12.27 -19.54 -0.92
C ASP A 102 -11.24 -19.11 0.14
N GLY A 103 -11.38 -19.62 1.37
CA GLY A 103 -10.47 -19.31 2.48
C GLY A 103 -9.10 -19.91 2.23
N ASP A 104 -9.06 -21.18 1.81
CA ASP A 104 -7.82 -21.87 1.45
C ASP A 104 -7.14 -21.25 0.23
N GLU A 105 -7.90 -20.82 -0.77
CA GLU A 105 -7.35 -20.14 -1.95
C GLU A 105 -6.84 -18.74 -1.61
N TRP A 106 -7.57 -17.97 -0.81
CA TRP A 106 -7.10 -16.67 -0.30
C TRP A 106 -5.83 -16.82 0.52
N TYR A 107 -5.79 -17.78 1.44
CA TYR A 107 -4.61 -18.04 2.27
C TYR A 107 -3.41 -18.48 1.42
N ARG A 108 -3.59 -19.41 0.48
CA ARG A 108 -2.54 -19.83 -0.47
C ARG A 108 -2.07 -18.68 -1.37
N LEU A 109 -2.95 -17.73 -1.69
CA LEU A 109 -2.58 -16.55 -2.47
C LEU A 109 -1.67 -15.62 -1.67
N VAL A 110 -2.04 -15.30 -0.42
CA VAL A 110 -1.34 -14.29 0.40
C VAL A 110 -0.16 -14.84 1.22
N ALA A 111 -0.14 -16.14 1.52
CA ALA A 111 0.98 -16.81 2.19
C ALA A 111 2.04 -17.33 1.19
N ASN A 112 1.93 -16.95 -0.08
CA ASN A 112 2.84 -17.39 -1.13
C ASN A 112 4.16 -16.62 -1.08
N GLU A 113 5.30 -17.30 -1.22
CA GLU A 113 6.63 -16.64 -1.32
C GLU A 113 6.68 -15.57 -2.42
N ARG A 114 5.94 -15.76 -3.52
CA ARG A 114 5.86 -14.76 -4.60
C ARG A 114 5.10 -13.50 -4.17
N PHE A 115 4.08 -13.64 -3.34
CA PHE A 115 3.35 -12.52 -2.79
C PHE A 115 4.26 -11.71 -1.85
N ASP A 116 5.01 -12.39 -0.97
CA ASP A 116 5.98 -11.76 -0.08
C ASP A 116 7.13 -11.07 -0.84
N ALA A 117 7.64 -11.69 -1.91
CA ALA A 117 8.64 -11.09 -2.77
C ALA A 117 8.14 -9.80 -3.43
N GLU A 118 6.87 -9.77 -3.84
CA GLU A 118 6.27 -8.57 -4.42
C GLU A 118 5.97 -7.49 -3.37
N LEU A 119 5.53 -7.85 -2.16
CA LEU A 119 5.41 -6.92 -1.03
C LEU A 119 6.76 -6.27 -0.73
N THR A 120 7.81 -7.07 -0.70
CA THR A 120 9.19 -6.58 -0.53
C THR A 120 9.58 -5.64 -1.67
N GLY A 121 9.19 -5.95 -2.91
CA GLY A 121 9.38 -5.08 -4.06
C GLY A 121 8.67 -3.73 -3.92
N LEU A 122 7.42 -3.72 -3.44
CA LEU A 122 6.68 -2.48 -3.15
C LEU A 122 7.34 -1.68 -2.02
N LEU A 123 7.77 -2.34 -0.94
CA LEU A 123 8.47 -1.69 0.16
C LEU A 123 9.79 -1.06 -0.30
N ASN A 124 10.51 -1.71 -1.21
CA ASN A 124 11.73 -1.14 -1.78
C ASN A 124 11.46 0.13 -2.61
N LYS A 125 10.32 0.22 -3.30
CA LYS A 125 9.89 1.46 -3.98
C LYS A 125 9.58 2.57 -2.99
N VAL A 126 8.86 2.26 -1.90
CA VAL A 126 8.60 3.22 -0.81
C VAL A 126 9.91 3.74 -0.22
N ARG A 127 10.85 2.83 0.09
CA ARG A 127 12.18 3.20 0.62
C ARG A 127 12.97 4.06 -0.36
N ALA A 128 12.87 3.82 -1.65
CA ALA A 128 13.49 4.66 -2.66
C ALA A 128 12.90 6.08 -2.65
N ALA A 129 11.57 6.21 -2.62
CA ALA A 129 10.90 7.50 -2.52
C ALA A 129 11.27 8.25 -1.22
N GLN A 130 11.26 7.57 -0.06
CA GLN A 130 11.69 8.13 1.22
C GLN A 130 13.13 8.68 1.16
N ARG A 131 14.07 7.98 0.50
CA ARG A 131 15.45 8.47 0.33
C ARG A 131 15.52 9.73 -0.52
N ILE A 132 14.77 9.78 -1.62
CA ILE A 132 14.74 10.95 -2.51
C ILE A 132 14.20 12.17 -1.73
N LEU A 133 13.12 11.98 -0.97
CA LEU A 133 12.53 13.05 -0.16
C LEU A 133 13.52 13.57 0.88
N ARG A 134 14.19 12.69 1.62
CA ARG A 134 15.22 13.09 2.60
C ARG A 134 16.37 13.86 1.96
N GLN A 135 16.86 13.40 0.81
CA GLN A 135 17.92 14.11 0.07
C GLN A 135 17.46 15.50 -0.40
N SER A 136 16.21 15.65 -0.82
CA SER A 136 15.65 16.94 -1.23
C SER A 136 15.55 17.91 -0.05
N THR A 137 15.10 17.44 1.10
CA THR A 137 15.02 18.23 2.35
C THR A 137 16.41 18.63 2.83
N ASP A 138 17.37 17.71 2.84
CA ASP A 138 18.75 17.98 3.23
C ASP A 138 19.42 18.99 2.29
N SER A 139 19.13 18.89 0.99
CA SER A 139 19.65 19.83 -0.02
C SER A 139 19.10 21.24 0.18
N LEU A 140 17.80 21.37 0.45
CA LEU A 140 17.17 22.66 0.77
C LEU A 140 17.71 23.23 2.08
N ALA A 141 17.87 22.41 3.12
CA ALA A 141 18.44 22.82 4.40
C ALA A 141 19.89 23.31 4.23
N ARG A 142 20.69 22.62 3.41
CA ARG A 142 22.07 23.03 3.07
C ARG A 142 22.13 24.33 2.27
N MET A 143 21.24 24.52 1.29
CA MET A 143 21.17 25.78 0.54
C MET A 143 20.77 26.95 1.44
N ASN A 144 19.79 26.77 2.33
CA ASN A 144 19.40 27.79 3.29
C ASN A 144 20.54 28.14 4.25
N TRP A 145 21.31 27.15 4.72
CA TRP A 145 22.50 27.39 5.54
C TRP A 145 23.59 28.15 4.80
N ALA A 146 23.86 27.82 3.54
CA ALA A 146 24.83 28.53 2.71
C ALA A 146 24.44 30.01 2.52
N SER A 147 23.16 30.29 2.21
CA SER A 147 22.63 31.66 2.09
C SER A 147 22.66 32.43 3.41
N PHE A 148 22.41 31.77 4.56
CA PHE A 148 22.58 32.40 5.87
C PHE A 148 24.06 32.72 6.17
N SER A 149 24.97 31.81 5.85
CA SER A 149 26.41 32.00 6.08
C SER A 149 27.03 33.09 5.20
N SER A 150 26.54 33.28 3.96
CA SER A 150 26.98 34.38 3.09
C SER A 150 26.43 35.75 3.55
N SER A 151 25.39 35.76 4.37
CA SER A 151 24.77 36.97 4.91
C SER A 151 25.37 37.39 6.27
N ALA A 152 26.02 36.45 6.97
CA ALA A 152 26.53 36.64 8.34
C ALA A 152 27.99 37.11 8.42
N PHE A 153 28.70 37.21 7.29
CA PHE A 153 30.05 37.78 7.24
C PHE A 153 30.13 38.80 6.11
N PRO A 154 30.14 40.12 6.41
CA PRO A 154 30.67 41.07 5.45
C PRO A 154 32.16 40.75 5.30
N ALA A 155 32.56 40.38 4.09
CA ALA A 155 33.95 40.54 3.68
C ALA A 155 34.33 42.02 3.81
N ASP A 156 35.60 42.27 4.09
CA ASP A 156 36.26 43.58 4.10
C ASP A 156 36.24 44.35 5.41
N VAL A 157 37.22 44.02 6.27
CA VAL A 157 38.01 45.06 6.93
C VAL A 157 39.44 44.93 6.40
N PRO A 158 39.91 45.80 5.48
CA PRO A 158 41.32 45.85 5.16
C PRO A 158 42.05 46.48 6.35
N ALA A 159 43.07 45.76 6.85
CA ALA A 159 44.02 46.31 7.79
C ALA A 159 44.99 47.23 7.03
N PHE A 160 44.86 48.54 7.23
CA PHE A 160 45.94 49.53 7.09
C PHE A 160 45.75 50.63 8.12
#